data_AF-A0AAD8E0X4-F1
#
_entry.id   AF-A0AAD8E0X4-F1
#
_cell.length_a   1.000
_cell.length_b   1.000
_cell.length_c   1.000
_cell.angle_alpha   90.00
_cell.angle_beta   90.00
_cell.angle_gamma   90.00
#
_symmetry.space_group_name_H-M   'P 1'
#
loop_
_entity.id
_entity.type
_entity.pdbx_description
1 polymer ?
#
loop_
_entity_poly.entity_id
_entity_poly.type
_entity_poly.pdbx_seq_one_letter_code
_entity_poly.pdbx_strand_id
1 'polypeptide(L)'
;MTSGDDYADSNDICSSLGFSCVQWNKTIHLTRRRYSSDCWETNTMVIPAGCECMWPVHRLGDMNLRINTNKNKMPSPTIREFYKGRNILVTGGTGFMGKVLIEKVLYSIPDVGNIYILMRPKRGKSVGQRIEDMQRLKLFDRLKSENPSALKKMKPLQGDVLFDQLGLSDSDIEMLSNEVSIVFHFAATLRLEAPLKDNVSMNTIGTQRALDMARRFKNLVVFVHLSTAFCYPDYEVLNERCHAPPVQPEKVMKLIQWLDDRQLALLTPSLLGPHPNCYTFSKRLAENLVEEAHQDMRVVIARPSIVCPSVKEPMPGWVDNLNGPVGVMLGAGKGVIRTMLCNGALVAQVTPVDIAINAIIAIGMIEGSRTDKPESLPVYNVNNGHHQPTTWGDVLNIAKAYGRKYPLSWPLWYPNGDITTNQFLHEYRRIFYHLVPAYLIDFLLFLLGQKRIMVRIQERISQGLEVLQYFTMRPWNFPCANYDAVRLKLTPEEQVIFNTDITDQNREEYMANCVEGGRTYCFKEDPSKVVMNRTYHNFLYLLDWFVKIMFWLFVLSCLASWFQPVKSIFAIGEPVVKHLPFLGPVVSKIEEL
;
A
#
# COMPACT_ATOMS: atom_id res chain seq x y z
N MET A 1 -48.55 -60.03 -12.46
CA MET A 1 -47.44 -60.84 -12.97
C MET A 1 -46.54 -59.91 -13.78
N THR A 2 -45.27 -59.84 -13.36
CA THR A 2 -44.00 -59.47 -14.05
C THR A 2 -44.09 -59.11 -15.53
N SER A 3 -43.34 -58.18 -16.14
CA SER A 3 -41.97 -57.61 -16.00
C SER A 3 -41.83 -56.58 -17.16
N GLY A 4 -40.91 -55.61 -17.28
CA GLY A 4 -39.65 -55.25 -16.64
C GLY A 4 -39.13 -53.92 -17.25
N ASP A 5 -37.91 -53.56 -16.86
CA ASP A 5 -37.19 -52.28 -16.88
C ASP A 5 -37.16 -51.41 -18.17
N ASP A 6 -37.08 -50.08 -17.98
CA ASP A 6 -35.95 -49.28 -18.51
C ASP A 6 -35.80 -47.91 -17.80
N TYR A 7 -34.57 -47.62 -17.40
CA TYR A 7 -34.10 -46.35 -16.81
C TYR A 7 -33.88 -45.29 -17.90
N ALA A 8 -34.33 -44.06 -17.70
CA ALA A 8 -33.67 -42.87 -18.25
C ALA A 8 -34.02 -41.60 -17.47
N ASP A 9 -32.98 -40.94 -16.95
CA ASP A 9 -32.96 -39.60 -16.37
C ASP A 9 -33.56 -38.53 -17.30
N SER A 10 -34.41 -37.64 -16.77
CA SER A 10 -34.62 -36.31 -17.36
C SER A 10 -34.92 -35.26 -16.28
N ASN A 11 -33.88 -34.51 -15.88
CA ASN A 11 -33.96 -33.27 -15.10
C ASN A 11 -34.46 -32.10 -15.96
N ASP A 12 -35.72 -32.14 -16.41
CA ASP A 12 -36.31 -31.05 -17.18
C ASP A 12 -37.04 -30.05 -16.26
N ILE A 13 -36.56 -28.79 -16.24
CA ILE A 13 -37.22 -27.66 -15.57
C ILE A 13 -37.64 -26.64 -16.63
N CYS A 14 -38.92 -26.26 -16.68
CA CYS A 14 -39.46 -25.30 -17.65
C CYS A 14 -40.01 -24.03 -16.94
N SER A 15 -39.35 -22.86 -17.08
CA SER A 15 -39.98 -21.52 -17.25
C SER A 15 -39.01 -20.31 -17.23
N SER A 16 -39.40 -19.28 -18.01
CA SER A 16 -38.87 -17.91 -18.25
C SER A 16 -37.58 -17.70 -19.09
N LEU A 17 -37.59 -16.65 -19.92
CA LEU A 17 -36.60 -16.35 -20.98
C LEU A 17 -35.23 -15.94 -20.42
N GLY A 18 -34.18 -16.67 -20.80
CA GLY A 18 -32.79 -16.24 -20.68
C GLY A 18 -31.79 -17.35 -20.95
N PHE A 19 -30.78 -17.11 -21.78
CA PHE A 19 -29.65 -18.02 -21.94
C PHE A 19 -28.89 -18.09 -20.61
N SER A 20 -28.66 -19.29 -20.07
CA SER A 20 -27.92 -19.47 -18.81
C SER A 20 -26.57 -20.11 -19.08
N CYS A 21 -25.49 -19.45 -18.68
CA CYS A 21 -24.12 -19.94 -18.73
C CYS A 21 -23.57 -19.90 -17.31
N VAL A 22 -23.27 -21.07 -16.74
CA VAL A 22 -22.65 -21.16 -15.41
C VAL A 22 -21.32 -21.87 -15.56
N GLN A 23 -20.24 -21.15 -15.25
CA GLN A 23 -18.89 -21.70 -15.24
C GLN A 23 -18.62 -22.31 -13.88
N TRP A 24 -18.34 -23.61 -13.85
CA TRP A 24 -17.86 -24.34 -12.68
C TRP A 24 -16.51 -24.96 -13.05
N ASN A 25 -15.42 -24.45 -12.48
CA ASN A 25 -14.07 -24.88 -12.85
C ASN A 25 -13.81 -24.74 -14.38
N LYS A 26 -13.01 -25.65 -14.96
CA LYS A 26 -12.64 -25.70 -16.39
C LYS A 26 -13.80 -26.14 -17.31
N THR A 27 -15.03 -26.13 -16.81
CA THR A 27 -16.19 -26.71 -17.50
C THR A 27 -17.29 -25.66 -17.56
N ILE A 28 -17.81 -25.42 -18.76
CA ILE A 28 -18.97 -24.56 -18.99
C ILE A 28 -20.18 -25.43 -19.29
N HIS A 29 -21.26 -25.19 -18.55
CA HIS A 29 -22.58 -25.72 -18.85
C HIS A 29 -23.37 -24.63 -19.58
N LEU A 30 -23.66 -24.87 -20.85
CA LEU A 30 -24.49 -24.02 -21.70
C LEU A 30 -25.89 -24.63 -21.77
N THR A 31 -26.87 -23.98 -21.15
CA THR A 31 -28.25 -24.43 -21.22
C THR A 31 -29.03 -23.52 -22.16
N ARG A 32 -29.56 -24.10 -23.24
CA ARG A 32 -30.36 -23.38 -24.24
C ARG A 32 -31.72 -24.05 -24.40
N ARG A 33 -32.74 -23.26 -24.76
CA ARG A 33 -34.07 -23.80 -25.10
C ARG A 33 -34.01 -24.49 -26.46
N ARG A 34 -34.58 -25.69 -26.56
CA ARG A 34 -34.64 -26.42 -27.83
C ARG A 34 -35.64 -25.72 -28.76
N TYR A 35 -35.29 -25.52 -30.04
CA TYR A 35 -36.11 -24.73 -30.98
C TYR A 35 -37.53 -25.26 -31.20
N SER A 36 -37.76 -26.56 -30.95
CA SER A 36 -39.03 -27.24 -31.18
C SER A 36 -39.80 -27.58 -29.90
N SER A 37 -39.34 -27.14 -28.72
CA SER A 37 -40.04 -27.41 -27.46
C SER A 37 -39.83 -26.33 -26.39
N ASP A 38 -40.60 -26.42 -25.31
CA ASP A 38 -40.47 -25.56 -24.14
C ASP A 38 -39.40 -26.06 -23.15
N CYS A 39 -38.70 -27.15 -23.51
CA CYS A 39 -37.68 -27.81 -22.71
C CYS A 39 -36.28 -27.24 -23.00
N TRP A 40 -35.42 -27.31 -21.99
CA TRP A 40 -34.04 -26.83 -22.05
C TRP A 40 -33.08 -28.00 -22.28
N GLU A 41 -32.08 -27.82 -23.13
CA GLU A 41 -30.99 -28.77 -23.31
C GLU A 41 -29.69 -28.16 -22.79
N THR A 42 -28.95 -28.95 -22.01
CA THR A 42 -27.66 -28.56 -21.43
C THR A 42 -26.54 -29.21 -22.22
N ASN A 43 -25.64 -28.39 -22.76
CA ASN A 43 -24.41 -28.84 -23.39
C ASN A 43 -23.23 -28.52 -22.49
N THR A 44 -22.33 -29.48 -22.29
CA THR A 44 -21.18 -29.33 -21.40
C THR A 44 -19.91 -29.31 -22.23
N MET A 45 -19.11 -28.25 -22.08
CA MET A 45 -17.83 -28.12 -22.76
C MET A 45 -16.70 -27.87 -21.77
N VAL A 46 -15.56 -28.52 -21.98
CA VAL A 46 -14.34 -28.31 -21.19
C VAL A 46 -13.49 -27.27 -21.90
N ILE A 47 -13.18 -26.16 -21.24
CA ILE A 47 -12.41 -25.06 -21.82
C ILE A 47 -11.00 -25.05 -21.24
N PRO A 48 -9.95 -24.92 -22.07
CA PRO A 48 -8.59 -24.66 -21.59
C PRO A 48 -8.56 -23.40 -20.73
N ALA A 49 -7.77 -23.40 -19.66
CA ALA A 49 -7.62 -22.23 -18.78
C ALA A 49 -7.13 -21.03 -19.60
N GLY A 50 -7.97 -19.99 -19.73
CA GLY A 50 -7.59 -18.76 -20.45
C GLY A 50 -8.70 -17.98 -21.16
N CYS A 51 -9.96 -18.46 -21.20
CA CYS A 51 -11.06 -17.69 -21.81
C CYS A 51 -12.00 -17.10 -20.75
N GLU A 52 -11.95 -15.78 -20.60
CA GLU A 52 -12.91 -14.99 -19.85
C GLU A 52 -14.30 -15.09 -20.50
N CYS A 53 -15.26 -15.70 -19.81
CA CYS A 53 -16.67 -15.49 -20.15
C CYS A 53 -17.17 -14.29 -19.33
N MET A 54 -17.30 -13.15 -20.00
CA MET A 54 -18.10 -12.02 -19.51
C MET A 54 -19.53 -12.52 -19.28
N TRP A 55 -19.98 -12.48 -18.02
CA TRP A 55 -21.42 -12.48 -17.74
C TRP A 55 -22.09 -11.36 -18.53
N PRO A 56 -23.30 -11.54 -19.09
CA PRO A 56 -24.04 -10.41 -19.61
C PRO A 56 -24.26 -9.43 -18.46
N VAL A 57 -23.80 -8.19 -18.66
CA VAL A 57 -24.10 -7.07 -17.78
C VAL A 57 -25.60 -6.86 -17.80
N HIS A 58 -26.32 -7.41 -16.82
CA HIS A 58 -27.70 -7.02 -16.62
C HIS A 58 -27.71 -5.57 -16.15
N ARG A 59 -28.48 -4.72 -16.84
CA ARG A 59 -28.68 -3.30 -16.52
C ARG A 59 -29.34 -3.06 -15.14
N LEU A 60 -29.59 -4.13 -14.41
CA LEU A 60 -30.10 -4.21 -13.04
C LEU A 60 -29.13 -5.16 -12.32
N GLY A 61 -28.36 -4.64 -11.36
CA GLY A 61 -27.22 -5.32 -10.73
C GLY A 61 -27.50 -6.71 -10.18
N ASP A 62 -26.41 -7.43 -9.87
CA ASP A 62 -26.42 -8.82 -9.40
C ASP A 62 -27.56 -9.13 -8.42
N MET A 63 -28.48 -10.00 -8.85
CA MET A 63 -29.59 -10.48 -8.05
C MET A 63 -29.09 -11.53 -7.06
N ASN A 64 -28.37 -11.10 -6.03
CA ASN A 64 -28.06 -11.93 -4.86
C ASN A 64 -28.11 -11.11 -3.56
N LEU A 65 -29.30 -10.58 -3.28
CA LEU A 65 -29.75 -10.28 -1.91
C LEU A 65 -31.06 -11.03 -1.65
N ARG A 66 -31.03 -12.37 -1.76
CA ARG A 66 -31.97 -13.17 -0.95
C ARG A 66 -31.48 -13.12 0.49
N ILE A 67 -31.84 -12.05 1.19
CA ILE A 67 -31.79 -12.01 2.65
C ILE A 67 -32.72 -13.12 3.12
N ASN A 68 -32.13 -14.25 3.48
CA ASN A 68 -32.83 -15.37 4.08
C ASN A 68 -33.18 -14.94 5.51
N THR A 69 -34.34 -14.29 5.70
CA THR A 69 -34.77 -13.67 6.95
C THR A 69 -35.21 -14.66 8.03
N ASN A 70 -35.06 -15.98 7.84
CA ASN A 70 -35.53 -16.98 8.80
C ASN A 70 -34.48 -18.05 9.14
N LYS A 71 -33.36 -17.62 9.74
CA LYS A 71 -32.64 -18.46 10.71
C LYS A 71 -32.40 -17.61 11.94
N ASN A 72 -32.82 -18.10 13.11
CA ASN A 72 -32.38 -17.62 14.42
C ASN A 72 -30.85 -17.72 14.48
N LYS A 73 -30.15 -16.71 13.93
CA LYS A 73 -28.71 -16.58 14.05
C LYS A 73 -28.47 -16.04 15.44
N MET A 74 -27.79 -16.82 16.29
CA MET A 74 -27.21 -16.26 17.50
C MET A 74 -26.43 -15.00 17.11
N PRO A 75 -26.51 -13.91 17.89
CA PRO A 75 -25.75 -12.70 17.61
C PRO A 75 -24.27 -13.08 17.48
N SER A 76 -23.61 -12.56 16.46
CA SER A 76 -22.16 -12.73 16.31
C SER A 76 -21.47 -12.23 17.57
N PRO A 77 -20.44 -12.94 18.07
CA PRO A 77 -19.72 -12.49 19.26
C PRO A 77 -19.13 -11.11 19.00
N THR A 78 -19.02 -10.30 20.05
CA THR A 78 -18.22 -9.07 19.97
C THR A 78 -16.76 -9.41 19.65
N ILE A 79 -16.02 -8.47 19.09
CA ILE A 79 -14.57 -8.55 18.87
C ILE A 79 -13.88 -8.95 20.17
N ARG A 80 -14.19 -8.30 21.30
CA ARG A 80 -13.56 -8.64 22.58
C ARG A 80 -13.83 -10.09 22.99
N GLU A 81 -15.06 -10.57 22.86
CA GLU A 81 -15.42 -11.97 23.17
C GLU A 81 -14.76 -12.96 22.22
N PHE A 82 -14.70 -12.65 20.92
CA PHE A 82 -14.09 -13.51 19.92
C PHE A 82 -12.60 -13.71 20.16
N TYR A 83 -11.87 -12.67 20.54
CA TYR A 83 -10.42 -12.73 20.79
C TYR A 83 -10.07 -13.12 22.24
N LYS A 84 -11.05 -13.22 23.15
CA LYS A 84 -10.84 -13.54 24.56
C LYS A 84 -10.12 -14.89 24.72
N GLY A 85 -8.99 -14.87 25.43
CA GLY A 85 -8.17 -16.05 25.71
C GLY A 85 -7.49 -16.69 24.48
N ARG A 86 -7.69 -16.16 23.28
CA ARG A 86 -7.12 -16.73 22.05
C ARG A 86 -5.70 -16.24 21.83
N ASN A 87 -4.81 -17.17 21.45
CA ASN A 87 -3.45 -16.83 21.07
C ASN A 87 -3.36 -16.57 19.56
N ILE A 88 -2.55 -15.57 19.22
CA ILE A 88 -2.43 -15.00 17.88
C ILE A 88 -0.99 -15.18 17.39
N LEU A 89 -0.80 -15.68 16.17
CA LEU A 89 0.48 -15.58 15.46
C LEU A 89 0.47 -14.39 14.50
N VAL A 90 1.45 -13.50 14.64
CA VAL A 90 1.66 -12.36 13.74
C VAL A 90 3.00 -12.52 13.03
N THR A 91 2.95 -12.79 11.73
CA THR A 91 4.13 -12.62 10.87
C THR A 91 4.20 -11.18 10.39
N GLY A 92 5.40 -10.62 10.24
CA GLY A 92 5.53 -9.19 9.90
C GLY A 92 5.15 -8.24 11.04
N GLY A 93 5.03 -8.73 12.28
CA GLY A 93 4.64 -7.92 13.44
C GLY A 93 5.59 -6.77 13.79
N THR A 94 6.83 -6.81 13.30
CA THR A 94 7.80 -5.70 13.45
C THR A 94 7.69 -4.63 12.35
N GLY A 95 6.80 -4.80 11.38
CA GLY A 95 6.49 -3.81 10.34
C GLY A 95 5.49 -2.76 10.84
N PHE A 96 5.23 -1.75 10.01
CA PHE A 96 4.35 -0.61 10.36
C PHE A 96 2.95 -1.04 10.79
N MET A 97 2.23 -1.75 9.92
CA MET A 97 0.89 -2.29 10.22
C MET A 97 0.92 -3.30 11.36
N GLY A 98 1.94 -4.16 11.42
CA GLY A 98 2.07 -5.19 12.45
C GLY A 98 2.20 -4.60 13.86
N LYS A 99 2.95 -3.50 14.03
CA LYS A 99 3.06 -2.81 15.32
C LYS A 99 1.73 -2.21 15.76
N VAL A 100 1.01 -1.58 14.84
CA VAL A 100 -0.31 -0.97 15.13
C VAL A 100 -1.33 -2.06 15.44
N LEU A 101 -1.32 -3.20 14.74
CA LEU A 101 -2.12 -4.37 15.07
C LEU A 101 -1.88 -4.87 16.49
N ILE A 102 -0.61 -5.12 16.85
CA ILE A 102 -0.24 -5.66 18.16
C ILE A 102 -0.65 -4.69 19.27
N GLU A 103 -0.36 -3.40 19.09
CA GLU A 103 -0.74 -2.36 20.04
C GLU A 103 -2.26 -2.28 20.21
N LYS A 104 -3.00 -2.24 19.10
CA LYS A 104 -4.46 -2.13 19.12
C LYS A 104 -5.12 -3.32 19.80
N VAL A 105 -4.65 -4.54 19.51
CA VAL A 105 -5.15 -5.77 20.13
C VAL A 105 -4.87 -5.75 21.64
N LEU A 106 -3.63 -5.44 22.05
CA LEU A 106 -3.28 -5.40 23.49
C LEU A 106 -4.03 -4.32 24.26
N TYR A 107 -4.29 -3.17 23.63
CA TYR A 107 -4.94 -2.04 24.27
C TYR A 107 -6.46 -2.20 24.34
N SER A 108 -7.11 -2.59 23.23
CA SER A 108 -8.57 -2.65 23.14
C SER A 108 -9.16 -4.02 23.52
N ILE A 109 -8.34 -5.07 23.60
CA ILE A 109 -8.75 -6.44 23.95
C ILE A 109 -7.88 -6.93 25.11
N PRO A 110 -8.11 -6.45 26.34
CA PRO A 110 -7.25 -6.74 27.48
C PRO A 110 -7.21 -8.24 27.83
N ASP A 111 -8.26 -9.01 27.50
CA ASP A 111 -8.35 -10.45 27.78
C ASP A 111 -7.80 -11.34 26.66
N VAL A 112 -7.13 -10.78 25.64
CA VAL A 112 -6.45 -11.58 24.61
C VAL A 112 -5.37 -12.48 25.24
N GLY A 113 -5.11 -13.65 24.62
CA GLY A 113 -4.02 -14.53 25.01
C GLY A 113 -2.64 -13.97 24.64
N ASN A 114 -1.68 -14.86 24.41
CA ASN A 114 -0.36 -14.52 23.91
C ASN A 114 -0.42 -14.08 22.44
N ILE A 115 0.37 -13.07 22.11
CA ILE A 115 0.63 -12.67 20.73
C ILE A 115 2.05 -13.11 20.39
N TYR A 116 2.15 -14.20 19.64
CA TYR A 116 3.37 -14.74 19.09
C TYR A 116 3.82 -13.92 17.88
N ILE A 117 5.03 -13.39 17.90
CA ILE A 117 5.53 -12.46 16.88
C ILE A 117 6.73 -13.09 16.19
N LEU A 118 6.59 -13.46 14.91
CA LEU A 118 7.71 -13.97 14.13
C LEU A 118 8.72 -12.85 13.85
N MET A 119 9.95 -13.04 14.32
CA MET A 119 11.01 -12.03 14.35
C MET A 119 12.36 -12.60 13.94
N ARG A 120 13.14 -11.76 13.25
CA ARG A 120 14.50 -12.09 12.80
C ARG A 120 15.55 -11.38 13.64
N PRO A 121 16.72 -11.95 13.89
CA PRO A 121 17.87 -11.15 14.30
C PRO A 121 18.15 -10.07 13.25
N LYS A 122 18.51 -8.84 13.68
CA LYS A 122 18.77 -7.74 12.74
C LYS A 122 19.73 -6.72 13.35
N ARG A 123 20.70 -6.26 12.56
CA ARG A 123 21.70 -5.25 12.97
C ARG A 123 22.44 -5.63 14.26
N GLY A 124 22.86 -6.89 14.37
CA GLY A 124 23.58 -7.41 15.54
C GLY A 124 22.72 -7.58 16.80
N LYS A 125 21.41 -7.34 16.75
CA LYS A 125 20.51 -7.52 17.90
C LYS A 125 19.79 -8.86 17.84
N SER A 126 19.72 -9.53 19.00
CA SER A 126 18.91 -10.74 19.19
C SER A 126 17.42 -10.42 19.11
N VAL A 127 16.59 -11.44 18.93
CA VAL A 127 15.13 -11.30 18.91
C VAL A 127 14.59 -10.73 20.24
N GLY A 128 15.17 -11.13 21.38
CA GLY A 128 14.86 -10.56 22.70
C GLY A 128 15.13 -9.05 22.79
N GLN A 129 16.32 -8.60 22.38
CA GLN A 129 16.65 -7.17 22.37
C GLN A 129 15.75 -6.37 21.42
N ARG A 130 15.37 -6.97 20.28
CA ARG A 130 14.49 -6.32 19.31
C ARG A 130 13.06 -6.13 19.83
N ILE A 131 12.55 -7.06 20.66
CA ILE A 131 11.22 -6.89 21.25
C ILE A 131 11.23 -5.79 22.31
N GLU A 132 12.30 -5.69 23.10
CA GLU A 132 12.48 -4.61 24.07
C GLU A 132 12.57 -3.24 23.37
N ASP A 133 13.36 -3.13 22.30
CA ASP A 133 13.42 -1.92 21.48
C ASP A 133 12.05 -1.54 20.92
N MET A 134 11.26 -2.54 20.50
CA MET A 134 9.91 -2.33 19.98
C MET A 134 8.97 -1.81 21.07
N GLN A 135 9.00 -2.38 22.28
CA GLN A 135 8.22 -1.92 23.43
C GLN A 135 8.59 -0.50 23.90
N ARG A 136 9.81 -0.04 23.61
CA ARG A 136 10.25 1.34 23.90
C ARG A 136 9.72 2.39 22.93
N LEU A 137 9.14 2.00 21.79
CA LEU A 137 8.56 2.94 20.84
C LEU A 137 7.40 3.73 21.48
N LYS A 138 7.25 5.00 21.05
CA LYS A 138 6.16 5.89 21.52
C LYS A 138 4.77 5.32 21.29
N LEU A 139 4.61 4.51 20.24
CA LEU A 139 3.37 3.77 19.95
C LEU A 139 2.87 2.93 21.14
N PHE A 140 3.76 2.41 21.99
CA PHE A 140 3.39 1.64 23.19
C PHE A 140 3.27 2.49 24.46
N ASP A 141 3.40 3.82 24.40
CA ASP A 141 3.40 4.69 25.60
C ASP A 141 2.10 4.56 26.40
N ARG A 142 0.93 4.56 25.73
CA ARG A 142 -0.37 4.39 26.41
C ARG A 142 -0.52 3.04 27.10
N LEU A 143 -0.01 1.97 26.49
CA LEU A 143 0.03 0.64 27.11
C LEU A 143 0.96 0.62 28.34
N LYS A 144 2.12 1.28 28.27
CA LYS A 144 3.05 1.38 29.40
C LYS A 144 2.47 2.17 30.58
N SER A 145 1.63 3.17 30.32
CA SER A 145 0.98 3.95 31.38
C SER A 145 -0.24 3.26 31.97
N GLU A 146 -1.09 2.65 31.14
CA GLU A 146 -2.42 2.17 31.57
C GLU A 146 -2.43 0.67 31.91
N ASN A 147 -1.73 -0.17 31.14
CA ASN A 147 -1.66 -1.61 31.40
C ASN A 147 -0.28 -2.21 30.99
N PRO A 148 0.79 -1.94 31.77
CA PRO A 148 2.13 -2.43 31.44
C PRO A 148 2.21 -3.96 31.35
N SER A 149 1.32 -4.66 32.07
CA SER A 149 1.28 -6.13 32.08
C SER A 149 0.91 -6.72 30.71
N ALA A 150 0.16 -5.99 29.88
CA ALA A 150 -0.21 -6.42 28.54
C ALA A 150 1.02 -6.66 27.64
N LEU A 151 2.12 -5.91 27.83
CA LEU A 151 3.35 -6.09 27.06
C LEU A 151 3.99 -7.48 27.28
N LYS A 152 3.73 -8.14 28.42
CA LYS A 152 4.21 -9.50 28.71
C LYS A 152 3.58 -10.57 27.79
N LYS A 153 2.44 -10.24 27.15
CA LYS A 153 1.75 -11.09 26.18
C LYS A 153 2.43 -11.10 24.82
N MET A 154 3.34 -10.16 24.55
CA MET A 154 4.17 -10.17 23.34
C MET A 154 5.24 -11.26 23.48
N LYS A 155 5.09 -12.36 22.75
CA LYS A 155 6.02 -13.50 22.75
C LYS A 155 6.83 -13.49 21.46
N PRO A 156 8.09 -13.04 21.48
CA PRO A 156 8.89 -13.00 20.27
C PRO A 156 9.37 -14.41 19.90
N LEU A 157 9.25 -14.77 18.62
CA LEU A 157 9.70 -16.05 18.08
C LEU A 157 10.80 -15.81 17.07
N GLN A 158 11.93 -16.50 17.23
CA GLN A 158 13.01 -16.42 16.26
C GLN A 158 12.69 -17.27 15.03
N GLY A 159 12.41 -16.62 13.90
CA GLY A 159 12.13 -17.28 12.64
C GLY A 159 12.00 -16.31 11.46
N ASP A 160 11.97 -16.85 10.25
CA ASP A 160 11.85 -16.11 8.98
C ASP A 160 11.05 -16.94 7.97
N VAL A 161 10.12 -16.27 7.28
CA VAL A 161 9.28 -16.85 6.21
C VAL A 161 10.10 -17.37 5.02
N LEU A 162 11.37 -16.95 4.92
CA LEU A 162 12.31 -17.43 3.91
C LEU A 162 12.82 -18.86 4.16
N PHE A 163 12.56 -19.45 5.33
CA PHE A 163 12.94 -20.84 5.63
C PHE A 163 11.71 -21.72 5.79
N ASP A 164 11.90 -23.01 5.53
CA ASP A 164 10.85 -24.01 5.72
C ASP A 164 10.45 -24.08 7.20
N GLN A 165 9.17 -24.37 7.44
CA GLN A 165 8.57 -24.31 8.78
C GLN A 165 8.82 -22.96 9.49
N LEU A 166 8.97 -21.88 8.71
CA LEU A 166 9.27 -20.52 9.17
C LEU A 166 10.61 -20.39 9.94
N GLY A 167 11.50 -21.39 9.82
CA GLY A 167 12.76 -21.45 10.57
C GLY A 167 12.59 -21.61 12.08
N LEU A 168 11.43 -22.11 12.52
CA LEU A 168 11.11 -22.36 13.93
C LEU A 168 11.70 -23.69 14.40
N SER A 169 11.92 -23.80 15.71
CA SER A 169 12.29 -25.06 16.36
C SER A 169 11.10 -26.03 16.44
N ASP A 170 11.34 -27.34 16.51
CA ASP A 170 10.27 -28.33 16.67
C ASP A 170 9.42 -28.08 17.93
N SER A 171 10.05 -27.61 19.02
CA SER A 171 9.34 -27.22 20.25
C SER A 171 8.43 -26.01 20.06
N ASP A 172 8.87 -24.99 19.29
CA ASP A 172 8.03 -23.83 19.00
C ASP A 172 6.87 -24.24 18.10
N ILE A 173 7.12 -25.09 17.11
CA ILE A 173 6.12 -25.62 16.20
C ILE A 173 5.04 -26.40 16.96
N GLU A 174 5.43 -27.27 17.89
CA GLU A 174 4.49 -28.02 18.74
C GLU A 174 3.67 -27.09 19.64
N MET A 175 4.32 -26.13 20.30
CA MET A 175 3.64 -25.13 21.12
C MET A 175 2.60 -24.34 20.31
N LEU A 176 3.00 -23.81 19.15
CA LEU A 176 2.09 -23.03 18.29
C LEU A 176 0.94 -23.89 17.74
N SER A 177 1.22 -25.15 17.41
CA SER A 177 0.21 -26.12 16.95
C SER A 177 -0.92 -26.32 17.96
N ASN A 178 -0.59 -26.30 19.25
CA ASN A 178 -1.57 -26.47 20.33
C ASN A 178 -2.26 -25.16 20.73
N GLU A 179 -1.52 -24.04 20.72
CA GLU A 179 -1.95 -22.80 21.35
C GLU A 179 -2.58 -21.78 20.39
N VAL A 180 -2.13 -21.69 19.14
CA VAL A 180 -2.54 -20.63 18.21
C VAL A 180 -3.87 -20.98 17.56
N SER A 181 -4.76 -19.98 17.51
CA SER A 181 -6.04 -20.09 16.81
C SER A 181 -6.21 -19.05 15.71
N ILE A 182 -5.49 -17.93 15.77
CA ILE A 182 -5.64 -16.84 14.79
C ILE A 182 -4.27 -16.50 14.21
N VAL A 183 -4.21 -16.36 12.89
CA VAL A 183 -2.99 -15.95 12.19
C VAL A 183 -3.23 -14.65 11.44
N PHE A 184 -2.39 -13.64 11.69
CA PHE A 184 -2.27 -12.46 10.85
C PHE A 184 -0.96 -12.56 10.05
N HIS A 185 -1.08 -12.82 8.76
CA HIS A 185 0.06 -12.95 7.87
C HIS A 185 0.36 -11.63 7.16
N PHE A 186 1.20 -10.78 7.79
CA PHE A 186 1.60 -9.47 7.25
C PHE A 186 3.03 -9.45 6.73
N ALA A 187 3.78 -10.55 6.82
CA ALA A 187 5.16 -10.60 6.35
C ALA A 187 5.22 -10.45 4.82
N ALA A 188 5.84 -9.36 4.37
CA ALA A 188 6.12 -9.11 2.96
C ALA A 188 7.33 -8.18 2.82
N THR A 189 8.00 -8.23 1.66
CA THR A 189 8.87 -7.15 1.21
C THR A 189 8.03 -6.09 0.50
N LEU A 190 8.23 -4.83 0.88
CA LEU A 190 7.60 -3.66 0.26
C LEU A 190 8.59 -2.90 -0.65
N ARG A 191 9.76 -3.49 -0.90
CA ARG A 191 10.79 -2.91 -1.77
C ARG A 191 10.36 -3.09 -3.23
N LEU A 192 9.71 -2.07 -3.77
CA LEU A 192 9.14 -2.12 -5.11
C LEU A 192 10.23 -2.26 -6.19
N GLU A 193 11.47 -1.87 -5.89
CA GLU A 193 12.65 -2.01 -6.74
C GLU A 193 13.38 -3.36 -6.60
N ALA A 194 12.96 -4.22 -5.67
CA ALA A 194 13.65 -5.48 -5.43
C ALA A 194 13.45 -6.48 -6.59
N PRO A 195 14.43 -7.36 -6.87
CA PRO A 195 14.33 -8.37 -7.92
C PRO A 195 13.16 -9.34 -7.75
N LEU A 196 12.83 -10.06 -8.82
CA LEU A 196 11.75 -11.04 -8.85
C LEU A 196 11.93 -12.13 -7.79
N LYS A 197 13.14 -12.68 -7.68
CA LYS A 197 13.49 -13.74 -6.73
C LYS A 197 13.20 -13.35 -5.28
N ASP A 198 13.60 -12.15 -4.88
CA ASP A 198 13.37 -11.63 -3.52
C ASP A 198 11.87 -11.48 -3.22
N ASN A 199 11.12 -10.88 -4.15
CA ASN A 199 9.69 -10.65 -3.99
C ASN A 199 8.90 -11.97 -3.94
N VAL A 200 9.16 -12.89 -4.88
CA VAL A 200 8.47 -14.19 -4.92
C VAL A 200 8.88 -15.05 -3.72
N SER A 201 10.16 -15.07 -3.32
CA SER A 201 10.60 -15.83 -2.14
C SER A 201 9.94 -15.35 -0.85
N MET A 202 9.84 -14.03 -0.65
CA MET A 202 9.29 -13.48 0.59
C MET A 202 7.76 -13.42 0.58
N ASN A 203 7.15 -12.94 -0.51
CA ASN A 203 5.71 -12.65 -0.56
C ASN A 203 4.89 -13.84 -1.05
N THR A 204 5.44 -14.74 -1.86
CA THR A 204 4.71 -15.88 -2.43
C THR A 204 5.10 -17.17 -1.69
N ILE A 205 6.37 -17.59 -1.75
CA ILE A 205 6.85 -18.80 -1.05
C ILE A 205 6.71 -18.64 0.47
N GLY A 206 7.01 -17.44 1.00
CA GLY A 206 6.80 -17.14 2.41
C GLY A 206 5.33 -17.24 2.84
N THR A 207 4.38 -16.91 1.95
CA THR A 207 2.95 -17.14 2.20
C THR A 207 2.62 -18.63 2.15
N GLN A 208 3.13 -19.40 1.18
CA GLN A 208 2.96 -20.86 1.17
C GLN A 208 3.38 -21.49 2.50
N ARG A 209 4.58 -21.15 2.98
CA ARG A 209 5.11 -21.69 4.24
C ARG A 209 4.28 -21.27 5.46
N ALA A 210 3.73 -20.05 5.45
CA ALA A 210 2.84 -19.60 6.52
C ALA A 210 1.51 -20.37 6.50
N LEU A 211 0.95 -20.65 5.32
CA LEU A 211 -0.23 -21.50 5.15
C LEU A 211 0.06 -22.94 5.62
N ASP A 212 1.18 -23.52 5.21
CA ASP A 212 1.59 -24.87 5.60
C ASP A 212 1.78 -24.99 7.13
N MET A 213 2.35 -23.96 7.77
CA MET A 213 2.44 -23.91 9.23
C MET A 213 1.06 -23.79 9.88
N ALA A 214 0.18 -22.94 9.35
CA ALA A 214 -1.17 -22.75 9.88
C ALA A 214 -2.04 -24.01 9.78
N ARG A 215 -1.86 -24.84 8.74
CA ARG A 215 -2.51 -26.16 8.64
C ARG A 215 -2.20 -27.10 9.80
N ARG A 216 -1.07 -26.90 10.50
CA ARG A 216 -0.69 -27.70 11.66
C ARG A 216 -1.38 -27.24 12.95
N PHE A 217 -2.08 -26.11 12.95
CA PHE A 217 -2.71 -25.56 14.14
C PHE A 217 -4.03 -26.26 14.41
N LYS A 218 -4.11 -26.96 15.55
CA LYS A 218 -5.26 -27.79 15.92
C LYS A 218 -6.54 -26.98 16.14
N ASN A 219 -6.38 -25.73 16.56
CA ASN A 219 -7.47 -24.83 16.95
C ASN A 219 -7.58 -23.61 16.01
N LEU A 220 -7.09 -23.70 14.77
CA LEU A 220 -7.16 -22.58 13.83
C LEU A 220 -8.62 -22.19 13.55
N VAL A 221 -8.98 -20.96 13.88
CA VAL A 221 -10.29 -20.38 13.59
C VAL A 221 -10.27 -19.54 12.32
N VAL A 222 -9.18 -18.81 12.04
CA VAL A 222 -9.04 -17.96 10.85
C VAL A 222 -7.57 -17.63 10.55
N PHE A 223 -7.24 -17.61 9.27
CA PHE A 223 -5.98 -17.07 8.74
C PHE A 223 -6.27 -15.83 7.89
N VAL A 224 -5.75 -14.68 8.33
CA VAL A 224 -5.92 -13.39 7.65
C VAL A 224 -4.68 -13.08 6.83
N HIS A 225 -4.80 -13.12 5.50
CA HIS A 225 -3.74 -12.73 4.56
C HIS A 225 -3.83 -11.24 4.25
N LEU A 226 -2.75 -10.50 4.50
CA LEU A 226 -2.66 -9.09 4.11
C LEU A 226 -2.10 -8.98 2.69
N SER A 227 -2.95 -8.63 1.74
CA SER A 227 -2.60 -8.34 0.35
C SER A 227 -2.47 -6.84 0.08
N THR A 228 -2.80 -6.39 -1.12
CA THR A 228 -2.83 -4.97 -1.52
C THR A 228 -3.86 -4.76 -2.62
N ALA A 229 -4.55 -3.62 -2.61
CA ALA A 229 -5.51 -3.27 -3.67
C ALA A 229 -4.85 -3.09 -5.05
N PHE A 230 -3.53 -3.02 -5.12
CA PHE A 230 -2.76 -2.79 -6.34
C PHE A 230 -2.19 -4.07 -6.97
N CYS A 231 -2.54 -5.26 -6.46
CA CYS A 231 -2.04 -6.53 -6.99
C CYS A 231 -2.74 -6.95 -8.30
N TYR A 232 -3.76 -6.20 -8.74
CA TYR A 232 -4.41 -6.42 -10.04
C TYR A 232 -4.42 -5.19 -10.96
N PRO A 233 -3.26 -4.78 -11.50
CA PRO A 233 -3.09 -3.51 -12.19
C PRO A 233 -3.66 -3.43 -13.62
N ASP A 234 -4.08 -4.57 -14.18
CA ASP A 234 -4.75 -4.76 -15.48
C ASP A 234 -6.28 -4.65 -15.38
N TYR A 235 -6.87 -4.82 -14.19
CA TYR A 235 -8.31 -4.65 -13.98
C TYR A 235 -8.63 -3.16 -13.75
N GLU A 236 -9.50 -2.60 -14.59
CA GLU A 236 -9.99 -1.23 -14.42
C GLU A 236 -10.79 -1.07 -13.11
N VAL A 237 -11.56 -2.10 -12.76
CA VAL A 237 -12.35 -2.18 -11.53
C VAL A 237 -12.01 -3.48 -10.81
N LEU A 238 -11.34 -3.38 -9.66
CA LEU A 238 -10.96 -4.53 -8.85
C LEU A 238 -12.01 -4.80 -7.77
N ASN A 239 -12.90 -5.74 -8.04
CA ASN A 239 -13.93 -6.17 -7.10
C ASN A 239 -13.37 -7.01 -5.94
N GLU A 240 -14.14 -7.13 -4.87
CA GLU A 240 -13.83 -7.90 -3.67
C GLU A 240 -14.05 -9.41 -3.89
N ARG A 241 -13.28 -9.97 -4.82
CA ARG A 241 -13.21 -11.40 -5.13
C ARG A 241 -11.81 -11.80 -5.56
N CYS A 242 -11.57 -13.11 -5.63
CA CYS A 242 -10.36 -13.65 -6.26
C CYS A 242 -10.47 -13.56 -7.78
N HIS A 243 -9.31 -13.51 -8.42
CA HIS A 243 -9.19 -13.38 -9.87
C HIS A 243 -8.16 -14.41 -10.35
N ALA A 244 -8.40 -14.98 -11.52
CA ALA A 244 -7.53 -16.01 -12.08
C ALA A 244 -6.10 -15.46 -12.25
N PRO A 245 -5.07 -16.27 -11.94
CA PRO A 245 -3.71 -15.82 -12.11
C PRO A 245 -3.32 -15.85 -13.59
N PRO A 246 -2.40 -14.97 -14.03
CA PRO A 246 -1.82 -15.08 -15.37
C PRO A 246 -0.96 -16.35 -15.52
N VAL A 247 -0.43 -16.89 -14.42
CA VAL A 247 0.41 -18.08 -14.37
C VAL A 247 0.25 -18.79 -13.02
N GLN A 248 0.27 -20.12 -13.04
CA GLN A 248 0.25 -20.93 -11.81
C GLN A 248 1.44 -20.58 -10.90
N PRO A 249 1.22 -20.25 -9.61
CA PRO A 249 2.28 -19.86 -8.68
C PRO A 249 3.44 -20.87 -8.61
N GLU A 250 3.15 -22.17 -8.63
CA GLU A 250 4.15 -23.25 -8.50
C GLU A 250 5.17 -23.21 -9.62
N LYS A 251 4.75 -22.82 -10.84
CA LYS A 251 5.65 -22.71 -11.99
C LYS A 251 6.66 -21.58 -11.78
N VAL A 252 6.21 -20.43 -11.28
CA VAL A 252 7.08 -19.28 -10.97
C VAL A 252 8.00 -19.62 -9.82
N MET A 253 7.49 -20.27 -8.76
CA MET A 253 8.28 -20.71 -7.61
C MET A 253 9.41 -21.67 -8.03
N LYS A 254 9.12 -22.65 -8.88
CA LYS A 254 10.15 -23.54 -9.44
C LYS A 254 11.14 -22.78 -10.32
N LEU A 255 10.65 -21.88 -11.18
CA LEU A 255 11.50 -21.11 -12.08
C LEU A 255 12.56 -20.28 -11.34
N ILE A 256 12.19 -19.60 -10.24
CA ILE A 256 13.16 -18.79 -9.47
C ILE A 256 14.17 -19.63 -8.66
N GLN A 257 13.89 -20.92 -8.44
CA GLN A 257 14.83 -21.84 -7.77
C GLN A 257 15.88 -22.37 -8.75
N TRP A 258 15.51 -22.54 -10.02
CA TRP A 258 16.38 -23.14 -11.04
C TRP A 258 17.29 -22.12 -11.72
N LEU A 259 16.82 -20.89 -11.92
CA LEU A 259 17.54 -19.87 -12.66
C LEU A 259 18.43 -19.01 -11.74
N ASP A 260 19.58 -18.61 -12.28
CA ASP A 260 20.44 -17.62 -11.62
C ASP A 260 19.86 -16.20 -11.72
N ASP A 261 20.41 -15.29 -10.93
CA ASP A 261 19.87 -13.93 -10.81
C ASP A 261 19.99 -13.13 -12.13
N ARG A 262 20.98 -13.44 -12.99
CA ARG A 262 21.15 -12.79 -14.29
C ARG A 262 20.11 -13.28 -15.29
N GLN A 263 19.88 -14.59 -15.35
CA GLN A 263 18.85 -15.19 -16.19
C GLN A 263 17.45 -14.70 -15.79
N LEU A 264 17.18 -14.63 -14.48
CA LEU A 264 15.92 -14.08 -13.97
C LEU A 264 15.74 -12.62 -14.34
N ALA A 265 16.78 -11.79 -14.24
CA ALA A 265 16.70 -10.38 -14.64
C ALA A 265 16.32 -10.22 -16.11
N LEU A 266 16.82 -11.08 -17.00
CA LEU A 266 16.48 -11.07 -18.43
C LEU A 266 15.03 -11.50 -18.70
N LEU A 267 14.52 -12.47 -17.94
CA LEU A 267 13.15 -12.98 -18.11
C LEU A 267 12.09 -12.13 -17.42
N THR A 268 12.44 -11.45 -16.32
CA THR A 268 11.51 -10.70 -15.46
C THR A 268 10.56 -9.77 -16.25
N PRO A 269 11.02 -8.94 -17.21
CA PRO A 269 10.12 -8.08 -17.97
C PRO A 269 8.99 -8.83 -18.69
N SER A 270 9.28 -10.02 -19.22
CA SER A 270 8.29 -10.87 -19.90
C SER A 270 7.31 -11.53 -18.92
N LEU A 271 7.77 -11.87 -17.71
CA LEU A 271 6.95 -12.52 -16.67
C LEU A 271 5.99 -11.55 -15.97
N LEU A 272 6.40 -10.29 -15.79
CA LEU A 272 5.58 -9.30 -15.10
C LEU A 272 4.30 -8.95 -15.87
N GLY A 273 4.30 -9.04 -17.21
CA GLY A 273 3.14 -8.65 -18.00
C GLY A 273 2.64 -7.24 -17.65
N PRO A 274 1.40 -7.06 -17.16
CA PRO A 274 0.85 -5.75 -16.81
C PRO A 274 1.39 -5.17 -15.50
N HIS A 275 2.17 -5.93 -14.73
CA HIS A 275 2.63 -5.49 -13.42
C HIS A 275 3.75 -4.45 -13.50
N PRO A 276 3.62 -3.30 -12.79
CA PRO A 276 4.66 -2.27 -12.79
C PRO A 276 5.94 -2.70 -12.08
N ASN A 277 5.87 -3.72 -11.22
CA ASN A 277 6.98 -4.19 -10.42
C ASN A 277 6.75 -5.61 -9.90
N CYS A 278 7.82 -6.23 -9.41
CA CYS A 278 7.80 -7.58 -8.85
C CYS A 278 6.95 -7.70 -7.57
N TYR A 279 6.75 -6.61 -6.84
CA TYR A 279 5.93 -6.60 -5.64
C TYR A 279 4.47 -6.92 -5.96
N THR A 280 3.83 -6.15 -6.85
CA THR A 280 2.43 -6.37 -7.23
C THR A 280 2.20 -7.76 -7.83
N PHE A 281 3.16 -8.24 -8.65
CA PHE A 281 3.14 -9.59 -9.22
C PHE A 281 3.20 -10.67 -8.13
N SER A 282 4.15 -10.59 -7.21
CA SER A 282 4.29 -11.57 -6.13
C SER A 282 3.07 -11.61 -5.19
N LYS A 283 2.41 -10.47 -4.95
CA LYS A 283 1.19 -10.39 -4.15
C LYS A 283 0.01 -11.06 -4.85
N ARG A 284 -0.13 -10.89 -6.17
CA ARG A 284 -1.11 -11.63 -6.98
C ARG A 284 -0.89 -13.14 -6.86
N LEU A 285 0.34 -13.62 -7.01
CA LEU A 285 0.66 -15.04 -6.86
C LEU A 285 0.35 -15.55 -5.44
N ALA A 286 0.61 -14.75 -4.42
CA ALA A 286 0.32 -15.10 -3.03
C ALA A 286 -1.18 -15.27 -2.78
N GLU A 287 -2.03 -14.41 -3.35
CA GLU A 287 -3.49 -14.55 -3.22
C GLU A 287 -3.99 -15.86 -3.81
N ASN A 288 -3.37 -16.35 -4.88
CA ASN A 288 -3.75 -17.61 -5.51
C ASN A 288 -3.46 -18.81 -4.60
N LEU A 289 -2.32 -18.81 -3.92
CA LEU A 289 -2.01 -19.83 -2.91
C LEU A 289 -3.00 -19.78 -1.72
N VAL A 290 -3.46 -18.58 -1.36
CA VAL A 290 -4.48 -18.41 -0.32
C VAL A 290 -5.84 -18.91 -0.81
N GLU A 291 -6.20 -18.67 -2.07
CA GLU A 291 -7.41 -19.21 -2.70
C GLU A 291 -7.39 -20.75 -2.72
N GLU A 292 -6.27 -21.36 -3.07
CA GLU A 292 -6.11 -22.82 -3.00
C GLU A 292 -6.26 -23.34 -1.55
N ALA A 293 -5.68 -22.64 -0.57
CA ALA A 293 -5.84 -22.98 0.84
C ALA A 293 -7.27 -22.76 1.37
N HIS A 294 -8.12 -22.01 0.66
CA HIS A 294 -9.54 -21.89 0.98
C HIS A 294 -10.31 -23.19 0.73
N GLN A 295 -9.71 -24.24 0.17
CA GLN A 295 -10.38 -25.55 0.08
C GLN A 295 -10.45 -26.23 1.45
N ASP A 296 -9.36 -26.24 2.21
CA ASP A 296 -9.21 -26.99 3.45
C ASP A 296 -9.13 -26.10 4.71
N MET A 297 -8.80 -24.82 4.56
CA MET A 297 -8.59 -23.90 5.68
C MET A 297 -9.53 -22.69 5.64
N ARG A 298 -9.85 -22.11 6.80
CA ARG A 298 -10.58 -20.83 6.85
C ARG A 298 -9.60 -19.67 6.68
N VAL A 299 -9.62 -19.08 5.49
CA VAL A 299 -8.74 -17.97 5.10
C VAL A 299 -9.57 -16.75 4.67
N VAL A 300 -8.98 -15.57 4.77
CA VAL A 300 -9.56 -14.31 4.27
C VAL A 300 -8.46 -13.41 3.74
N ILE A 301 -8.74 -12.68 2.66
CA ILE A 301 -7.82 -11.70 2.08
C ILE A 301 -8.28 -10.28 2.44
N ALA A 302 -7.38 -9.50 3.03
CA ALA A 302 -7.54 -8.06 3.20
C ALA A 302 -6.58 -7.31 2.26
N ARG A 303 -7.10 -6.50 1.33
CA ARG A 303 -6.38 -5.69 0.34
C ARG A 303 -6.41 -4.20 0.74
N PRO A 304 -5.51 -3.74 1.62
CA PRO A 304 -5.38 -2.30 1.87
C PRO A 304 -4.94 -1.55 0.61
N SER A 305 -5.45 -0.32 0.46
CA SER A 305 -4.86 0.68 -0.42
C SER A 305 -3.56 1.24 0.17
N ILE A 306 -3.04 2.38 -0.31
CA ILE A 306 -1.76 2.91 0.20
C ILE A 306 -1.93 3.32 1.66
N VAL A 307 -1.18 2.67 2.55
CA VAL A 307 -1.33 2.89 3.99
C VAL A 307 -0.59 4.17 4.41
N CYS A 308 -1.32 5.08 5.05
CA CYS A 308 -0.86 6.38 5.51
C CYS A 308 -0.79 6.45 7.05
N PRO A 309 -0.23 7.54 7.63
CA PRO A 309 -0.17 7.71 9.08
C PRO A 309 -1.56 7.60 9.73
N SER A 310 -1.60 7.24 11.00
CA SER A 310 -2.85 7.07 11.74
C SER A 310 -3.65 8.37 11.85
N VAL A 311 -4.97 8.23 11.88
CA VAL A 311 -5.87 9.35 12.19
C VAL A 311 -5.79 9.67 13.68
N LYS A 312 -5.98 8.65 14.52
CA LYS A 312 -6.18 8.81 15.96
C LYS A 312 -5.31 7.87 16.79
N GLU A 313 -5.22 6.60 16.41
CA GLU A 313 -4.62 5.57 17.26
C GLU A 313 -3.38 4.93 16.62
N PRO A 314 -2.37 4.49 17.39
CA PRO A 314 -2.18 4.68 18.84
C PRO A 314 -2.00 6.14 19.26
N MET A 315 -1.63 7.00 18.31
CA MET A 315 -1.56 8.45 18.43
C MET A 315 -1.73 9.07 17.05
N PRO A 316 -2.21 10.32 16.93
CA PRO A 316 -2.39 10.97 15.63
C PRO A 316 -1.09 11.10 14.84
N GLY A 317 -1.13 10.83 13.54
CA GLY A 317 0.02 10.98 12.64
C GLY A 317 1.13 9.93 12.84
N TRP A 318 0.88 8.83 13.57
CA TRP A 318 1.89 7.81 13.79
C TRP A 318 2.36 7.20 12.47
N VAL A 319 3.67 7.29 12.21
CA VAL A 319 4.37 6.65 11.08
C VAL A 319 5.85 6.49 11.42
N ASP A 320 6.43 5.33 11.13
CA ASP A 320 7.81 5.00 11.51
C ASP A 320 8.72 4.66 10.32
N ASN A 321 8.26 4.94 9.10
CA ASN A 321 8.97 4.67 7.86
C ASN A 321 8.68 5.76 6.82
N LEU A 322 9.54 5.82 5.81
CA LEU A 322 9.46 6.79 4.71
C LEU A 322 8.86 6.15 3.44
N ASN A 323 8.06 5.10 3.57
CA ASN A 323 7.52 4.41 2.39
C ASN A 323 6.34 5.22 1.80
N GLY A 324 6.18 5.16 0.48
CA GLY A 324 5.03 5.74 -0.21
C GLY A 324 4.92 7.27 -0.05
N PRO A 325 3.69 7.82 0.12
CA PRO A 325 3.45 9.26 0.15
C PRO A 325 4.20 10.01 1.24
N VAL A 326 4.45 9.40 2.40
CA VAL A 326 5.16 10.03 3.52
C VAL A 326 6.60 10.38 3.13
N GLY A 327 7.29 9.46 2.45
CA GLY A 327 8.65 9.71 1.95
C GLY A 327 8.70 10.83 0.92
N VAL A 328 7.73 10.86 0.00
CA VAL A 328 7.62 11.91 -1.02
C VAL A 328 7.37 13.27 -0.37
N MET A 329 6.42 13.34 0.57
CA MET A 329 6.06 14.56 1.27
C MET A 329 7.23 15.13 2.09
N LEU A 330 7.94 14.26 2.82
CA LEU A 330 9.10 14.66 3.62
C LEU A 330 10.31 15.02 2.75
N GLY A 331 10.55 14.28 1.66
CA GLY A 331 11.59 14.62 0.68
C GLY A 331 11.32 15.94 -0.04
N ALA A 332 10.05 16.22 -0.37
CA ALA A 332 9.64 17.50 -0.91
C ALA A 332 9.81 18.63 0.12
N GLY A 333 9.42 18.39 1.38
CA GLY A 333 9.60 19.33 2.48
C GLY A 333 11.07 19.66 2.78
N LYS A 334 12.00 18.70 2.57
CA LYS A 334 13.45 18.94 2.68
C LYS A 334 14.03 19.66 1.46
N GLY A 335 13.22 19.94 0.43
CA GLY A 335 13.67 20.59 -0.80
C GLY A 335 14.52 19.69 -1.72
N VAL A 336 14.62 18.38 -1.42
CA VAL A 336 15.36 17.43 -2.26
C VAL A 336 14.50 16.89 -3.41
N ILE A 337 13.18 16.84 -3.22
CA ILE A 337 12.19 16.58 -4.27
C ILE A 337 11.52 17.90 -4.65
N ARG A 338 11.59 18.25 -5.93
CA ARG A 338 11.12 19.54 -6.50
C ARG A 338 10.30 19.37 -7.78
N THR A 339 10.24 18.15 -8.30
CA THR A 339 9.35 17.77 -9.37
C THR A 339 9.03 16.29 -9.25
N MET A 340 7.80 15.90 -9.62
CA MET A 340 7.36 14.51 -9.69
C MET A 340 6.30 14.39 -10.79
N LEU A 341 6.33 13.30 -11.54
CA LEU A 341 5.22 12.93 -12.42
C LEU A 341 4.05 12.40 -11.58
N CYS A 342 2.95 13.15 -11.58
CA CYS A 342 1.74 12.84 -10.84
C CYS A 342 0.57 13.63 -11.44
N ASN A 343 -0.56 12.96 -11.64
CA ASN A 343 -1.78 13.62 -12.07
C ASN A 343 -2.57 14.08 -10.84
N GLY A 344 -2.50 15.39 -10.58
CA GLY A 344 -3.15 16.02 -9.43
C GLY A 344 -4.67 15.88 -9.41
N ALA A 345 -5.33 15.58 -10.54
CA ALA A 345 -6.77 15.41 -10.62
C ALA A 345 -7.25 14.01 -10.20
N LEU A 346 -6.34 13.03 -10.06
CA LEU A 346 -6.71 11.67 -9.70
C LEU A 346 -6.89 11.52 -8.19
N VAL A 347 -7.88 10.72 -7.80
CA VAL A 347 -8.14 10.36 -6.40
C VAL A 347 -6.98 9.52 -5.86
N ALA A 348 -6.43 9.95 -4.73
CA ALA A 348 -5.43 9.20 -4.00
C ALA A 348 -6.10 8.05 -3.25
N GLN A 349 -5.87 6.82 -3.72
CA GLN A 349 -6.35 5.61 -3.02
C GLN A 349 -5.46 5.31 -1.82
N VAL A 350 -5.77 5.98 -0.70
CA VAL A 350 -5.05 5.88 0.57
C VAL A 350 -5.97 5.44 1.69
N THR A 351 -5.41 4.77 2.71
CA THR A 351 -6.13 4.43 3.93
C THR A 351 -5.23 4.66 5.16
N PRO A 352 -5.72 5.31 6.22
CA PRO A 352 -4.95 5.42 7.47
C PRO A 352 -4.70 4.04 8.11
N VAL A 353 -3.55 3.88 8.76
CA VAL A 353 -3.14 2.59 9.33
C VAL A 353 -4.07 2.07 10.43
N ASP A 354 -4.58 2.93 11.30
CA ASP A 354 -5.47 2.56 12.39
C ASP A 354 -6.84 2.11 11.88
N ILE A 355 -7.38 2.83 10.90
CA ILE A 355 -8.64 2.47 10.24
C ILE A 355 -8.51 1.10 9.55
N ALA A 356 -7.41 0.88 8.83
CA ALA A 356 -7.16 -0.41 8.18
C ALA A 356 -7.00 -1.55 9.20
N ILE A 357 -6.27 -1.33 10.29
CA ILE A 357 -6.06 -2.34 11.34
C ILE A 357 -7.36 -2.65 12.08
N ASN A 358 -8.17 -1.65 12.41
CA ASN A 358 -9.47 -1.84 13.04
C ASN A 358 -10.36 -2.74 12.18
N ALA A 359 -10.41 -2.47 10.88
CA ALA A 359 -11.15 -3.30 9.94
C ALA A 359 -10.59 -4.72 9.85
N ILE A 360 -9.26 -4.89 9.81
CA ILE A 360 -8.63 -6.23 9.75
C ILE A 360 -8.92 -7.06 11.01
N ILE A 361 -8.91 -6.45 12.19
CA ILE A 361 -9.28 -7.11 13.46
C ILE A 361 -10.75 -7.54 13.40
N ALA A 362 -11.65 -6.65 12.95
CA ALA A 362 -13.07 -6.94 12.79
C ALA A 362 -13.32 -8.04 11.75
N ILE A 363 -12.64 -8.02 10.61
CA ILE A 363 -12.70 -9.06 9.57
C ILE A 363 -12.29 -10.43 10.15
N GLY A 364 -11.23 -10.47 10.96
CA GLY A 364 -10.81 -11.70 11.64
C GLY A 364 -11.92 -12.28 12.54
N MET A 365 -12.64 -11.42 13.27
CA MET A 365 -13.81 -11.85 14.07
C MET A 365 -14.97 -12.30 13.19
N ILE A 366 -15.33 -11.49 12.18
CA ILE A 366 -16.48 -11.74 11.31
C ILE A 366 -16.32 -13.07 10.60
N GLU A 367 -15.18 -13.31 9.95
CA GLU A 367 -14.96 -14.54 9.20
C GLU A 367 -14.68 -15.73 10.12
N GLY A 368 -13.91 -15.53 11.20
CA GLY A 368 -13.61 -16.60 12.15
C GLY A 368 -14.82 -17.06 12.99
N SER A 369 -15.87 -16.25 13.11
CA SER A 369 -17.10 -16.60 13.84
C SER A 369 -18.19 -17.22 12.95
N ARG A 370 -17.95 -17.36 11.64
CA ARG A 370 -18.93 -17.98 10.73
C ARG A 370 -19.09 -19.46 11.03
N THR A 371 -20.35 -19.88 11.13
CA THR A 371 -20.73 -21.29 11.29
C THR A 371 -20.42 -22.10 10.03
N ASP A 372 -20.67 -21.49 8.87
CA ASP A 372 -20.47 -22.05 7.54
C ASP A 372 -19.22 -21.46 6.88
N LYS A 373 -18.46 -22.30 6.20
CA LYS A 373 -17.36 -21.84 5.33
C LYS A 373 -17.98 -21.29 4.04
N PRO A 374 -17.68 -20.04 3.66
CA PRO A 374 -18.19 -19.46 2.41
C PRO A 374 -17.73 -20.28 1.20
N GLU A 375 -18.61 -20.43 0.19
CA GLU A 375 -18.26 -21.12 -1.06
C GLU A 375 -17.07 -20.45 -1.77
N SER A 376 -17.07 -19.12 -1.82
CA SER A 376 -15.98 -18.32 -2.36
C SER A 376 -15.11 -17.73 -1.24
N LEU A 377 -13.82 -17.57 -1.51
CA LEU A 377 -12.88 -16.95 -0.58
C LEU A 377 -13.32 -15.49 -0.29
N PRO A 378 -13.56 -15.13 0.99
CA PRO A 378 -13.84 -13.75 1.37
C PRO A 378 -12.65 -12.82 1.07
N VAL A 379 -12.93 -11.73 0.38
CA VAL A 379 -11.96 -10.68 0.03
C VAL A 379 -12.50 -9.32 0.45
N TYR A 380 -11.64 -8.48 1.00
CA TYR A 380 -11.97 -7.13 1.45
C TYR A 380 -11.01 -6.13 0.86
N ASN A 381 -11.52 -5.16 0.10
CA ASN A 381 -10.74 -4.01 -0.34
C ASN A 381 -10.76 -2.98 0.80
N VAL A 382 -9.72 -2.99 1.63
CA VAL A 382 -9.61 -2.11 2.80
C VAL A 382 -9.20 -0.72 2.34
N ASN A 383 -10.19 0.04 1.86
CA ASN A 383 -10.01 1.35 1.27
C ASN A 383 -11.16 2.27 1.65
N ASN A 384 -10.83 3.55 1.90
CA ASN A 384 -11.82 4.57 2.29
C ASN A 384 -11.95 5.70 1.26
N GLY A 385 -11.29 5.56 0.10
CA GLY A 385 -11.23 6.62 -0.92
C GLY A 385 -12.60 7.02 -1.48
N HIS A 386 -13.59 6.13 -1.46
CA HIS A 386 -14.95 6.40 -1.92
C HIS A 386 -15.80 7.16 -0.89
N HIS A 387 -15.55 7.00 0.41
CA HIS A 387 -16.25 7.74 1.47
C HIS A 387 -15.86 9.21 1.49
N GLN A 388 -14.57 9.50 1.30
CA GLN A 388 -14.04 10.86 1.39
C GLN A 388 -12.98 11.10 0.29
N PRO A 389 -13.37 11.29 -0.98
CA PRO A 389 -12.43 11.43 -2.09
C PRO A 389 -11.49 12.62 -1.87
N THR A 390 -10.20 12.34 -1.97
CA THR A 390 -9.11 13.32 -1.85
C THR A 390 -8.15 13.12 -3.03
N THR A 391 -7.89 14.17 -3.79
CA THR A 391 -7.01 14.09 -4.96
C THR A 391 -5.54 14.26 -4.58
N TRP A 392 -4.62 13.82 -5.45
CA TRP A 392 -3.19 14.11 -5.24
C TRP A 392 -2.88 15.61 -5.22
N GLY A 393 -3.65 16.43 -5.95
CA GLY A 393 -3.58 17.89 -5.91
C GLY A 393 -3.96 18.46 -4.55
N ASP A 394 -5.03 17.95 -3.94
CA ASP A 394 -5.46 18.35 -2.58
C ASP A 394 -4.36 18.03 -1.55
N VAL A 395 -3.81 16.81 -1.62
CA VAL A 395 -2.71 16.39 -0.74
C VAL A 395 -1.52 17.34 -0.88
N LEU A 396 -1.12 17.68 -2.10
CA LEU A 396 0.00 18.58 -2.35
C LEU A 396 -0.26 20.01 -1.82
N ASN A 397 -1.45 20.54 -2.06
CA ASN A 397 -1.82 21.90 -1.64
C ASN A 397 -1.81 22.02 -0.12
N ILE A 398 -2.41 21.06 0.59
CA ILE A 398 -2.42 21.03 2.04
C ILE A 398 -1.01 20.82 2.59
N ALA A 399 -0.22 19.91 2.01
CA ALA A 399 1.17 19.68 2.42
C ALA A 399 2.05 20.94 2.24
N LYS A 400 1.86 21.70 1.15
CA LYS A 400 2.57 22.98 0.93
C LYS A 400 2.15 24.04 1.95
N ALA A 401 0.85 24.19 2.21
CA ALA A 401 0.33 25.15 3.19
C ALA A 401 0.87 24.86 4.60
N TYR A 402 0.82 23.58 5.01
CA TYR A 402 1.32 23.17 6.31
C TYR A 402 2.84 23.22 6.40
N GLY A 403 3.56 22.82 5.35
CA GLY A 403 5.03 22.87 5.29
C GLY A 403 5.60 24.29 5.46
N ARG A 404 4.84 25.33 5.08
CA ARG A 404 5.19 26.73 5.40
C ARG A 404 4.95 27.08 6.87
N LYS A 405 3.88 26.55 7.47
CA LYS A 405 3.53 26.80 8.88
C LYS A 405 4.42 26.00 9.83
N TYR A 406 4.85 24.80 9.47
CA TYR A 406 5.68 23.91 10.30
C TYR A 406 6.81 23.31 9.47
N PRO A 407 7.81 24.14 9.09
CA PRO A 407 8.88 23.70 8.22
C PRO A 407 9.77 22.66 8.92
N LEU A 408 10.26 21.74 8.10
CA LEU A 408 11.28 20.78 8.51
C LEU A 408 12.56 21.52 8.91
N SER A 409 13.36 20.90 9.78
CA SER A 409 14.69 21.40 10.11
C SER A 409 15.63 21.26 8.91
N TRP A 410 16.52 22.23 8.70
CA TRP A 410 17.60 22.16 7.71
C TRP A 410 17.23 21.59 6.32
N PRO A 411 16.18 22.10 5.64
CA PRO A 411 15.94 21.76 4.24
C PRO A 411 17.13 22.19 3.37
N LEU A 412 17.41 21.38 2.35
CA LEU A 412 18.47 21.66 1.37
C LEU A 412 18.18 22.92 0.57
N TRP A 413 16.90 23.11 0.21
CA TRP A 413 16.44 24.25 -0.55
C TRP A 413 15.01 24.62 -0.16
N TYR A 414 14.53 25.79 -0.61
CA TYR A 414 13.14 26.19 -0.41
C TYR A 414 12.18 25.16 -1.06
N PRO A 415 11.24 24.57 -0.29
CA PRO A 415 10.40 23.46 -0.75
C PRO A 415 9.20 23.94 -1.57
N ASN A 416 9.45 24.47 -2.77
CA ASN A 416 8.44 24.90 -3.74
C ASN A 416 8.28 23.92 -4.91
N GLY A 417 8.54 22.63 -4.66
CA GLY A 417 8.37 21.59 -5.66
C GLY A 417 6.94 21.47 -6.17
N ASP A 418 6.77 20.96 -7.40
CA ASP A 418 5.44 20.76 -7.97
C ASP A 418 5.27 19.45 -8.73
N ILE A 419 4.02 18.99 -8.81
CA ILE A 419 3.65 17.85 -9.64
C ILE A 419 3.41 18.28 -11.08
N THR A 420 3.55 17.36 -12.02
CA THR A 420 3.21 17.60 -13.42
C THR A 420 2.82 16.29 -14.10
N THR A 421 2.02 16.38 -15.16
CA THR A 421 1.74 15.26 -16.06
C THR A 421 2.63 15.28 -17.32
N ASN A 422 3.37 16.37 -17.54
CA ASN A 422 4.22 16.53 -18.72
C ASN A 422 5.63 16.00 -18.45
N GLN A 423 6.01 14.94 -19.17
CA GLN A 423 7.31 14.29 -19.04
C GLN A 423 8.49 15.19 -19.42
N PHE A 424 8.36 16.00 -20.48
CA PHE A 424 9.42 16.94 -20.88
C PHE A 424 9.64 18.01 -19.81
N LEU A 425 8.56 18.55 -19.25
CA LEU A 425 8.64 19.54 -18.16
C LEU A 425 9.24 18.91 -16.89
N HIS A 426 8.89 17.67 -16.59
CA HIS A 426 9.49 16.92 -15.49
C HIS A 426 11.00 16.73 -15.68
N GLU A 427 11.44 16.25 -16.84
CA GLU A 427 12.86 16.03 -17.12
C GLU A 427 13.66 17.33 -17.10
N TYR A 428 13.13 18.40 -17.68
CA TYR A 428 13.72 19.74 -17.57
C TYR A 428 13.91 20.14 -16.10
N ARG A 429 12.84 20.07 -15.30
CA ARG A 429 12.89 20.42 -13.87
C ARG A 429 13.84 19.50 -13.09
N ARG A 430 13.89 18.20 -13.41
CA ARG A 430 14.78 17.23 -12.77
C ARG A 430 16.25 17.56 -13.03
N ILE A 431 16.61 17.88 -14.28
CA ILE A 431 17.98 18.27 -14.63
C ILE A 431 18.40 19.52 -13.85
N PHE A 432 17.61 20.59 -13.90
CA PHE A 432 17.99 21.88 -13.33
C PHE A 432 17.80 21.99 -11.82
N TYR A 433 16.80 21.31 -11.24
CA TYR A 433 16.49 21.41 -9.82
C TYR A 433 17.00 20.25 -8.97
N HIS A 434 17.35 19.10 -9.57
CA HIS A 434 17.90 17.94 -8.85
C HIS A 434 19.33 17.63 -9.27
N LEU A 435 19.56 17.37 -10.56
CA LEU A 435 20.82 16.79 -11.03
C LEU A 435 21.98 17.78 -10.99
N VAL A 436 21.82 18.96 -11.62
CA VAL A 436 22.86 20.01 -11.64
C VAL A 436 23.23 20.45 -10.21
N PRO A 437 22.27 20.78 -9.32
CA PRO A 437 22.58 21.09 -7.92
C PRO A 437 23.29 19.94 -7.20
N ALA A 438 22.93 18.68 -7.46
CA ALA A 438 23.58 17.55 -6.82
C ALA A 438 25.05 17.38 -7.22
N TYR A 439 25.37 17.52 -8.52
CA TYR A 439 26.76 17.51 -8.97
C TYR A 439 27.55 18.70 -8.44
N LEU A 440 26.94 19.89 -8.38
CA LEU A 440 27.59 21.08 -7.80
C LEU A 440 27.91 20.86 -6.32
N ILE A 441 26.95 20.36 -5.53
CA ILE A 441 27.16 20.06 -4.10
C ILE A 441 28.25 19.02 -3.93
N ASP A 442 28.23 17.92 -4.69
CA ASP A 442 29.26 16.88 -4.59
C ASP A 442 30.64 17.39 -5.05
N PHE A 443 30.70 18.29 -6.03
CA PHE A 443 31.94 18.95 -6.42
C PHE A 443 32.49 19.84 -5.29
N LEU A 444 31.64 20.62 -4.63
CA LEU A 444 32.05 21.42 -3.46
C LEU A 444 32.51 20.52 -2.30
N LEU A 445 31.78 19.44 -2.02
CA LEU A 445 32.19 18.46 -0.99
C LEU A 445 33.54 17.83 -1.33
N PHE A 446 33.79 17.53 -2.61
CA PHE A 446 35.08 17.03 -3.07
C PHE A 446 36.21 18.05 -2.81
N LEU A 447 36.02 19.33 -3.14
CA LEU A 447 36.99 20.39 -2.86
C LEU A 447 37.26 20.54 -1.35
N LEU A 448 36.26 20.30 -0.51
CA LEU A 448 36.36 20.35 0.96
C LEU A 448 36.86 19.03 1.59
N GLY A 449 37.28 18.05 0.78
CA GLY A 449 37.73 16.74 1.27
C GLY A 449 36.63 15.89 1.94
N GLN A 450 35.36 16.25 1.74
CA GLN A 450 34.20 15.56 2.29
C GLN A 450 33.70 14.44 1.36
N LYS A 451 32.90 13.51 1.92
CA LYS A 451 32.29 12.43 1.15
C LYS A 451 31.21 12.99 0.20
N ARG A 452 31.33 12.67 -1.08
CA ARG A 452 30.34 12.91 -2.13
C ARG A 452 29.12 12.00 -1.93
N ILE A 453 27.94 12.58 -1.72
CA ILE A 453 26.73 11.85 -1.35
C ILE A 453 25.48 12.29 -2.12
N MET A 454 25.47 13.51 -2.67
CA MET A 454 24.24 14.14 -3.14
C MET A 454 23.73 13.51 -4.45
N VAL A 455 24.61 13.16 -5.37
CA VAL A 455 24.22 12.45 -6.61
C VAL A 455 23.59 11.10 -6.28
N ARG A 456 24.19 10.34 -5.37
CA ARG A 456 23.65 9.05 -4.91
C ARG A 456 22.28 9.18 -4.24
N ILE A 457 22.05 10.27 -3.50
CA ILE A 457 20.75 10.58 -2.90
C ILE A 457 19.72 10.86 -4.00
N GLN A 458 20.06 11.69 -4.98
CA GLN A 458 19.15 12.00 -6.09
C GLN A 458 18.84 10.78 -6.97
N GLU A 459 19.82 9.90 -7.23
CA GLU A 459 19.58 8.63 -7.95
C GLU A 459 18.54 7.76 -7.24
N ARG A 460 18.66 7.61 -5.91
CA ARG A 460 17.69 6.85 -5.11
C ARG A 460 16.30 7.49 -5.11
N ILE A 461 16.23 8.82 -5.05
CA ILE A 461 14.98 9.57 -5.15
C ILE A 461 14.35 9.34 -6.53
N SER A 462 15.13 9.46 -7.61
CA SER A 462 14.65 9.28 -8.98
C SER A 462 14.07 7.88 -9.19
N GLN A 463 14.80 6.84 -8.75
CA GLN A 463 14.32 5.45 -8.81
C GLN A 463 13.02 5.27 -8.01
N GLY A 464 12.98 5.78 -6.78
CA GLY A 464 11.77 5.70 -5.94
C GLY A 464 10.57 6.40 -6.55
N LEU A 465 10.77 7.59 -7.16
CA LEU A 465 9.70 8.33 -7.83
C LEU A 465 9.21 7.60 -9.07
N GLU A 466 10.10 7.07 -9.91
CA GLU A 466 9.76 6.32 -11.13
C GLU A 466 8.81 5.15 -10.84
N VAL A 467 9.08 4.39 -9.77
CA VAL A 467 8.20 3.28 -9.39
C VAL A 467 6.83 3.76 -8.88
N LEU A 468 6.75 4.94 -8.26
CA LEU A 468 5.49 5.52 -7.78
C LEU A 468 4.64 6.10 -8.92
N GLN A 469 5.25 6.52 -10.04
CA GLN A 469 4.55 7.16 -11.16
C GLN A 469 3.42 6.30 -11.71
N TYR A 470 3.59 4.98 -11.74
CA TYR A 470 2.53 4.07 -12.18
C TYR A 470 1.24 4.22 -11.37
N PHE A 471 1.36 4.45 -10.06
CA PHE A 471 0.23 4.55 -9.15
C PHE A 471 -0.35 5.98 -9.11
N THR A 472 0.46 7.01 -9.36
CA THR A 472 0.04 8.42 -9.29
C THR A 472 -0.43 9.00 -10.62
N MET A 473 -0.22 8.31 -11.74
CA MET A 473 -0.60 8.74 -13.09
C MET A 473 -1.80 7.97 -13.66
N ARG A 474 -2.33 6.98 -12.93
CA ARG A 474 -3.45 6.12 -13.39
C ARG A 474 -4.62 6.19 -12.42
N PRO A 475 -5.88 6.22 -12.93
CA PRO A 475 -7.04 6.09 -12.07
C PRO A 475 -7.12 4.66 -11.50
N TRP A 476 -7.70 4.56 -10.31
CA TRP A 476 -7.88 3.29 -9.60
C TRP A 476 -9.29 3.23 -9.05
N ASN A 477 -10.00 2.13 -9.32
CA ASN A 477 -11.35 1.90 -8.82
C ASN A 477 -11.41 0.59 -8.02
N PHE A 478 -11.66 0.73 -6.71
CA PHE A 478 -11.75 -0.36 -5.76
C PHE A 478 -13.12 -0.32 -5.08
N PRO A 479 -14.15 -1.01 -5.61
CA PRO A 479 -15.40 -1.21 -4.90
C PRO A 479 -15.16 -1.93 -3.57
N CYS A 480 -15.86 -1.50 -2.51
CA CYS A 480 -15.57 -1.88 -1.12
C CYS A 480 -16.83 -2.38 -0.36
N ALA A 481 -17.77 -3.05 -1.03
CA ALA A 481 -19.04 -3.44 -0.43
C ALA A 481 -18.90 -4.33 0.82
N ASN A 482 -18.01 -5.33 0.80
CA ASN A 482 -17.70 -6.20 1.93
C ASN A 482 -17.02 -5.41 3.05
N TYR A 483 -16.07 -4.52 2.71
CA TYR A 483 -15.41 -3.64 3.67
C TYR A 483 -16.40 -2.68 4.36
N ASP A 484 -17.27 -2.01 3.61
CA ASP A 484 -18.27 -1.09 4.15
C ASP A 484 -19.27 -1.83 5.07
N ALA A 485 -19.60 -3.07 4.73
CA ALA A 485 -20.46 -3.92 5.54
C ALA A 485 -19.82 -4.36 6.88
N VAL A 486 -18.50 -4.20 7.07
CA VAL A 486 -17.84 -4.50 8.37
C VAL A 486 -18.44 -3.66 9.47
N ARG A 487 -18.59 -2.36 9.26
CA ARG A 487 -19.14 -1.43 10.27
C ARG A 487 -20.53 -1.84 10.73
N LEU A 488 -21.37 -2.29 9.81
CA LEU A 488 -22.75 -2.72 10.08
C LEU A 488 -22.84 -3.99 10.93
N LYS A 489 -21.76 -4.77 11.02
CA LYS A 489 -21.67 -5.98 11.84
C LYS A 489 -21.12 -5.71 13.25
N LEU A 490 -20.73 -4.47 13.55
CA LEU A 490 -20.21 -4.06 14.85
C LEU A 490 -21.29 -3.40 15.68
N THR A 491 -21.28 -3.66 16.99
CA THR A 491 -22.11 -2.92 17.95
C THR A 491 -21.71 -1.45 18.01
N PRO A 492 -22.60 -0.53 18.48
CA PRO A 492 -22.26 0.89 18.58
C PRO A 492 -21.00 1.16 19.42
N GLU A 493 -20.77 0.41 20.50
CA GLU A 493 -19.53 0.53 21.29
C GLU A 493 -18.30 0.12 20.47
N GLU A 494 -18.39 -0.98 19.73
CA GLU A 494 -17.30 -1.46 18.88
C GLU A 494 -17.02 -0.54 17.69
N GLN A 495 -18.02 0.14 17.13
CA GLN A 495 -17.79 1.13 16.09
C GLN A 495 -16.97 2.33 16.60
N VAL A 496 -17.07 2.65 17.90
CA VAL A 496 -16.24 3.68 18.53
C VAL A 496 -14.82 3.16 18.80
N ILE A 497 -14.69 1.93 19.32
CA ILE A 497 -13.39 1.35 19.67
C ILE A 497 -12.62 0.95 18.41
N PHE A 498 -13.23 0.24 17.49
CA PHE A 498 -12.66 -0.27 16.24
C PHE A 498 -13.21 0.52 15.06
N ASN A 499 -13.05 1.84 15.09
CA ASN A 499 -13.56 2.71 14.04
C ASN A 499 -12.94 2.36 12.66
N THR A 500 -13.80 2.06 11.69
CA THR A 500 -13.45 1.77 10.29
C THR A 500 -13.87 2.89 9.33
N ASP A 501 -14.38 4.00 9.86
CA ASP A 501 -14.95 5.10 9.08
C ASP A 501 -14.17 6.41 9.29
N ILE A 502 -14.02 7.17 8.23
CA ILE A 502 -13.29 8.44 8.22
C ILE A 502 -14.14 9.64 7.76
N THR A 503 -15.44 9.45 7.48
CA THR A 503 -16.30 10.53 6.98
C THR A 503 -16.30 11.77 7.87
N ASP A 504 -16.30 11.55 9.19
CA ASP A 504 -16.38 12.62 10.20
C ASP A 504 -15.03 13.28 10.50
N GLN A 505 -13.96 12.88 9.83
CA GLN A 505 -12.60 13.39 10.10
C GLN A 505 -12.32 14.69 9.34
N ASN A 506 -11.71 15.64 10.05
CA ASN A 506 -11.24 16.88 9.46
C ASN A 506 -9.97 16.61 8.63
N ARG A 507 -10.07 16.79 7.31
CA ARG A 507 -8.98 16.52 6.36
C ARG A 507 -7.73 17.37 6.60
N GLU A 508 -7.91 18.65 6.94
CA GLU A 508 -6.79 19.57 7.17
C GLU A 508 -6.05 19.21 8.45
N GLU A 509 -6.78 18.88 9.52
CA GLU A 509 -6.20 18.42 10.78
C GLU A 509 -5.48 17.08 10.61
N TYR A 510 -6.08 16.14 9.88
CA TYR A 510 -5.44 14.86 9.59
C TYR A 510 -4.13 15.04 8.82
N MET A 511 -4.13 15.88 7.78
CA MET A 511 -2.92 16.14 6.99
C MET A 511 -1.85 16.87 7.81
N ALA A 512 -2.24 17.81 8.66
CA ALA A 512 -1.36 18.47 9.62
C ALA A 512 -0.68 17.44 10.54
N ASN A 513 -1.45 16.52 11.11
CA ASN A 513 -0.95 15.45 11.96
C ASN A 513 -0.02 14.51 11.19
N CYS A 514 -0.30 14.21 9.91
CA CYS A 514 0.59 13.40 9.07
C CYS A 514 1.97 14.05 8.88
N VAL A 515 2.02 15.36 8.62
CA VAL A 515 3.30 16.08 8.45
C VAL A 515 4.05 16.15 9.79
N GLU A 516 3.37 16.50 10.87
CA GLU A 516 3.99 16.58 12.21
C GLU A 516 4.48 15.22 12.69
N GLY A 517 3.72 14.17 12.39
CA GLY A 517 4.11 12.78 12.63
C GLY A 517 5.37 12.40 11.86
N GLY A 518 5.46 12.76 10.57
CA GLY A 518 6.69 12.59 9.80
C GLY A 518 7.90 13.30 10.42
N ARG A 519 7.72 14.52 10.93
CA ARG A 519 8.77 15.28 11.64
C ARG A 519 9.23 14.59 12.92
N THR A 520 8.27 14.22 13.76
CA THR A 520 8.54 13.73 15.11
C THR A 520 9.00 12.27 15.09
N TYR A 521 8.35 11.41 14.31
CA TYR A 521 8.55 9.97 14.37
C TYR A 521 9.58 9.48 13.34
N CYS A 522 9.64 10.07 12.14
CA CYS A 522 10.62 9.68 11.12
C CYS A 522 11.94 10.46 11.24
N PHE A 523 11.88 11.80 11.32
CA PHE A 523 13.08 12.63 11.42
C PHE A 523 13.56 12.89 12.85
N LYS A 524 12.77 12.51 13.87
CA LYS A 524 13.11 12.73 15.28
C LYS A 524 13.42 14.21 15.57
N GLU A 525 12.71 15.11 14.90
CA GLU A 525 12.86 16.54 15.13
C GLU A 525 12.30 16.92 16.51
N ASP A 526 12.92 17.94 17.11
CA ASP A 526 12.44 18.56 18.33
C ASP A 526 11.28 19.52 17.99
N PRO A 527 10.05 19.27 18.47
CA PRO A 527 8.90 20.13 18.17
C PRO A 527 9.07 21.57 18.65
N SER A 528 9.91 21.83 19.66
CA SER A 528 10.16 23.18 20.18
C SER A 528 10.91 24.08 19.19
N LYS A 529 11.63 23.48 18.23
CA LYS A 529 12.50 24.21 17.29
C LYS A 529 11.78 24.73 16.05
N VAL A 530 10.45 24.61 15.97
CA VAL A 530 9.64 25.08 14.82
C VAL A 530 9.89 26.56 14.51
N VAL A 531 10.02 27.41 15.53
CA VAL A 531 10.23 28.85 15.34
C VAL A 531 11.57 29.11 14.62
N MET A 532 12.64 28.43 15.05
CA MET A 532 13.95 28.51 14.41
C MET A 532 13.90 28.00 12.96
N ASN A 533 13.19 26.89 12.72
CA ASN A 533 13.01 26.34 11.39
C ASN A 533 12.28 27.32 10.46
N ARG A 534 11.30 28.09 10.96
CA ARG A 534 10.61 29.15 10.19
C ARG A 534 11.56 30.26 9.76
N THR A 535 12.47 30.70 10.62
CA THR A 535 13.47 31.72 10.27
C THR A 535 14.35 31.25 9.12
N TYR A 536 14.86 30.01 9.21
CA TYR A 536 15.67 29.42 8.13
C TYR A 536 14.86 29.22 6.84
N HIS A 537 13.60 28.80 6.95
CA HIS A 537 12.71 28.66 5.81
C HIS A 537 12.45 29.99 5.09
N ASN A 538 12.27 31.08 5.84
CA ASN A 538 12.10 32.43 5.28
C ASN A 538 13.39 32.93 4.59
N PHE A 539 14.55 32.64 5.18
CA PHE A 539 15.83 32.91 4.52
C PHE A 539 15.94 32.17 3.18
N LEU A 540 15.61 30.87 3.15
CA LEU A 540 15.63 30.09 1.92
C LEU A 540 14.61 30.58 0.89
N TYR A 541 13.46 31.10 1.32
CA TYR A 541 12.48 31.72 0.43
C TYR A 541 13.07 32.93 -0.30
N LEU A 542 13.73 33.82 0.44
CA LEU A 542 14.40 35.00 -0.13
C LEU A 542 15.56 34.57 -1.04
N LEU A 543 16.34 33.57 -0.62
CA LEU A 543 17.44 33.02 -1.41
C LEU A 543 16.95 32.40 -2.73
N ASP A 544 15.85 31.63 -2.71
CA ASP A 544 15.26 31.02 -3.91
C ASP A 544 14.79 32.10 -4.90
N TRP A 545 14.17 33.18 -4.42
CA TRP A 545 13.81 34.32 -5.24
C TRP A 545 15.03 35.03 -5.83
N PHE A 546 16.03 35.31 -5.00
CA PHE A 546 17.27 35.95 -5.44
C PHE A 546 17.96 35.13 -6.55
N VAL A 547 18.13 33.82 -6.35
CA VAL A 547 18.77 32.93 -7.32
C VAL A 547 17.97 32.87 -8.63
N LYS A 548 16.63 32.83 -8.57
CA LYS A 548 15.79 32.87 -9.78
C LYS A 548 15.94 34.17 -10.55
N ILE A 549 15.92 35.31 -9.86
CA ILE A 549 16.11 36.62 -10.49
C ILE A 549 17.50 36.68 -11.16
N MET A 550 18.55 36.28 -10.45
CA MET A 550 19.92 36.27 -10.98
C MET A 550 20.06 35.33 -12.18
N PHE A 551 19.42 34.15 -12.14
CA PHE A 551 19.41 33.21 -13.25
C PHE A 551 18.73 33.80 -14.50
N TRP A 552 17.55 34.42 -14.35
CA TRP A 552 16.87 35.04 -15.50
C TRP A 552 17.62 36.25 -16.05
N LEU A 553 18.22 37.08 -15.19
CA LEU A 553 19.10 38.16 -15.65
C LEU A 553 20.30 37.63 -16.44
N PHE A 554 20.89 36.52 -16.01
CA PHE A 554 21.96 35.85 -16.75
C PHE A 554 21.48 35.31 -18.11
N VAL A 555 20.33 34.64 -18.17
CA VAL A 555 19.74 34.14 -19.43
C VAL A 555 19.44 35.30 -20.38
N LEU A 556 18.82 36.38 -19.88
CA LEU A 556 18.53 37.58 -20.67
C LEU A 556 19.82 38.25 -21.17
N SER A 557 20.87 38.29 -20.35
CA SER A 557 22.19 38.79 -20.75
C SER A 557 22.81 37.95 -21.88
N CYS A 558 22.71 36.63 -21.81
CA CYS A 558 23.13 35.74 -22.88
C CYS A 558 22.33 35.97 -24.16
N LEU A 559 20.99 36.08 -24.07
CA LEU A 559 20.13 36.34 -25.22
C LEU A 559 20.43 37.71 -25.85
N ALA A 560 20.57 38.76 -25.05
CA ALA A 560 20.94 40.10 -25.53
C ALA A 560 22.33 40.12 -26.17
N SER A 561 23.26 39.28 -25.72
CA SER A 561 24.59 39.18 -26.32
C SER A 561 24.57 38.49 -27.69
N TRP A 562 23.61 37.59 -27.94
CA TRP A 562 23.58 36.75 -29.16
C TRP A 562 22.49 37.18 -30.15
N PHE A 563 21.50 37.96 -29.71
CA PHE A 563 20.34 38.33 -30.53
C PHE A 563 20.06 39.84 -30.46
N GLN A 564 20.38 40.53 -31.55
CA GLN A 564 20.30 42.00 -31.64
C GLN A 564 18.92 42.58 -31.30
N PRO A 565 17.78 42.01 -31.75
CA PRO A 565 16.47 42.56 -31.40
C PRO A 565 16.22 42.61 -29.89
N VAL A 566 16.67 41.59 -29.14
CA VAL A 566 16.55 41.57 -27.66
C VAL A 566 17.44 42.64 -27.04
N LYS A 567 18.65 42.83 -27.58
CA LYS A 567 19.56 43.89 -27.15
C LYS A 567 18.95 45.28 -27.37
N SER A 568 18.35 45.54 -28.52
CA SER A 568 17.69 46.82 -28.85
C SER A 568 16.51 47.12 -27.92
N ILE A 569 15.71 46.10 -27.56
CA ILE A 569 14.61 46.27 -26.58
C ILE A 569 15.15 46.72 -25.23
N PHE A 570 16.22 46.10 -24.74
CA PHE A 570 16.81 46.47 -23.46
C PHE A 570 17.53 47.83 -23.49
N ALA A 571 18.01 48.27 -24.65
CA ALA A 571 18.60 49.60 -24.85
C ALA A 571 17.60 50.74 -24.65
N ILE A 572 16.31 50.54 -24.95
CA ILE A 572 15.26 51.54 -24.71
C ILE A 572 15.11 51.85 -23.20
N GLY A 573 15.38 50.86 -22.35
CA GLY A 573 15.34 50.97 -20.89
C GLY A 573 16.70 51.20 -20.23
N GLU A 574 17.72 51.59 -20.99
CA GLU A 574 19.13 51.67 -20.57
C GLU A 574 19.39 52.40 -19.24
N PRO A 575 18.72 53.53 -18.88
CA PRO A 575 18.90 54.20 -17.59
C PRO A 575 18.70 53.30 -16.37
N VAL A 576 17.84 52.29 -16.48
CA VAL A 576 17.56 51.32 -15.41
C VAL A 576 18.37 50.03 -15.62
N VAL A 577 18.41 49.53 -16.86
CA VAL A 577 19.00 48.23 -17.20
C VAL A 577 20.52 48.19 -16.98
N LYS A 578 21.22 49.31 -17.13
CA LYS A 578 22.67 49.40 -16.89
C LYS A 578 23.11 49.02 -15.47
N HIS A 579 22.20 49.14 -14.49
CA HIS A 579 22.45 48.79 -13.10
C HIS A 579 22.11 47.33 -12.77
N LEU A 580 21.53 46.57 -13.72
CA LEU A 580 21.17 45.17 -13.50
C LEU A 580 22.39 44.25 -13.69
N PRO A 581 22.62 43.29 -12.77
CA PRO A 581 23.73 42.36 -12.87
C PRO A 581 23.62 41.49 -14.13
N PHE A 582 24.77 41.17 -14.74
CA PHE A 582 24.95 40.47 -16.02
C PHE A 582 24.43 41.21 -17.26
N LEU A 583 23.26 41.85 -17.18
CA LEU A 583 22.60 42.47 -18.33
C LEU A 583 23.14 43.86 -18.64
N GLY A 584 23.44 44.66 -17.61
CA GLY A 584 23.97 46.03 -17.77
C GLY A 584 25.20 46.13 -18.69
N PRO A 585 26.27 45.32 -18.48
CA PRO A 585 27.46 45.33 -19.33
C PRO A 585 27.23 44.98 -20.80
N VAL A 586 26.15 44.26 -21.12
CA VAL A 586 25.82 43.86 -22.49
C VAL A 586 25.14 45.01 -23.23
N VAL A 587 24.27 45.75 -22.53
CA VAL A 587 23.45 46.83 -23.09
C VAL A 587 24.23 48.15 -23.15
N SER A 588 25.12 48.42 -22.19
CA SER A 588 25.95 49.64 -22.18
C SER A 588 27.00 49.67 -23.30
N LYS A 589 27.30 48.54 -23.94
CA LYS A 589 28.19 48.44 -25.12
C LYS A 589 27.58 48.98 -26.42
N ILE A 590 26.45 49.68 -26.36
CA ILE A 590 25.81 50.32 -27.52
C ILE A 590 26.38 51.73 -27.76
N GLU A 591 26.97 52.37 -26.75
CA GLU A 591 27.55 53.72 -26.91
C GLU A 591 28.99 53.73 -27.46
N GLU A 592 29.65 52.58 -27.65
CA GLU A 592 31.02 52.48 -28.16
C GLU A 592 31.14 52.06 -29.65
N LEU A 593 30.01 51.99 -30.37
CA LEU A 593 29.92 51.74 -31.82
C LEU A 593 29.13 52.86 -32.48
#